data_AF-A0A1G6N7Q3-F1
#
_entry.id   AF-A0A1G6N7Q3-F1
#
_cell.length_a   1.000
_cell.length_b   1.000
_cell.length_c   1.000
_cell.angle_alpha   90.00
_cell.angle_beta   90.00
_cell.angle_gamma   90.00
#
_symmetry.space_group_name_H-M   'P 1'
#
loop_
_entity.id
_entity.type
_entity.pdbx_description
1 polymer ?
#
loop_
_entity_poly.entity_id
_entity_poly.type
_entity_poly.pdbx_seq_one_letter_code
_entity_poly.pdbx_strand_id
1 'polypeptide(L)'
;MKLFFSLACFLLVLFTACKKDDAVTVKITGPNHNAEPLTVRVVYVVPSDKALNADYVKAVLHCAADLKNWYAGKLNNGKTFRLNTQEVETLKSSHPAGWFDQQNSGSGDNRDFYFYTNAKNDVKALLGASYDENKYTYFVYVDAQGKTGAGALRFTAMPENDLLGLTGKMKEPVSRWIGGAGHELGHALGLPHPASQDPNALMWTGYTIYPNCILPASDIQLLNGNPFIR
;
A
#
# COMPACT_ATOMS: atom_id res chain seq x y z
N MET A 1 46.83 -52.67 -44.91
CA MET A 1 45.93 -52.71 -43.72
C MET A 1 45.92 -51.30 -43.13
N LYS A 2 44.92 -50.48 -43.46
CA LYS A 2 44.83 -49.05 -43.11
C LYS A 2 43.89 -48.89 -41.91
N LEU A 3 44.39 -48.33 -40.81
CA LEU A 3 43.58 -47.97 -39.63
C LEU A 3 42.95 -46.59 -39.86
N PHE A 4 41.63 -46.50 -39.75
CA PHE A 4 40.87 -45.25 -39.75
C PHE A 4 40.81 -44.66 -38.33
N PHE A 5 41.28 -43.42 -38.17
CA PHE A 5 41.01 -42.59 -37.00
C PHE A 5 39.63 -41.93 -37.17
N SER A 6 38.71 -42.16 -36.23
CA SER A 6 37.41 -41.48 -36.16
C SER A 6 37.51 -40.31 -35.18
N LEU A 7 37.20 -39.11 -35.66
CA LEU A 7 37.22 -37.85 -34.93
C LEU A 7 35.83 -37.63 -34.31
N ALA A 8 35.73 -37.69 -32.98
CA ALA A 8 34.50 -37.39 -32.26
C ALA A 8 34.40 -35.88 -31.96
N CYS A 9 33.48 -35.18 -32.65
CA CYS A 9 33.10 -33.81 -32.33
C CYS A 9 32.25 -33.76 -31.05
N PHE A 10 32.74 -33.10 -30.01
CA PHE A 10 31.95 -32.70 -28.85
C PHE A 10 31.12 -31.45 -29.19
N LEU A 11 29.81 -31.61 -29.29
CA LEU A 11 28.86 -30.49 -29.38
C LEU A 11 28.42 -30.12 -27.95
N LEU A 12 28.91 -28.99 -27.43
CA LEU A 12 28.50 -28.47 -26.14
C LEU A 12 27.17 -27.70 -26.30
N VAL A 13 26.05 -28.30 -25.90
CA VAL A 13 24.74 -27.63 -25.85
C VAL A 13 24.63 -26.89 -24.53
N LEU A 14 24.73 -25.56 -24.57
CA LEU A 14 24.45 -24.68 -23.43
C LEU A 14 22.93 -24.62 -23.20
N PHE A 15 22.44 -25.41 -22.25
CA PHE A 15 21.08 -25.25 -21.73
C PHE A 15 21.03 -23.98 -20.88
N THR A 16 20.46 -22.91 -21.43
CA THR A 16 20.01 -21.76 -20.64
C THR A 16 18.82 -22.22 -19.81
N ALA A 17 19.05 -22.50 -18.53
CA ALA A 17 17.99 -22.79 -17.58
C ALA A 17 17.10 -21.54 -17.43
N CYS A 18 15.94 -21.53 -18.08
CA CYS A 18 14.85 -20.64 -17.71
C CYS A 18 14.49 -20.97 -16.27
N LYS A 19 14.87 -20.10 -15.33
CA LYS A 19 14.32 -20.11 -13.98
C LYS A 19 12.83 -19.84 -14.15
N LYS A 20 12.02 -20.89 -13.95
CA LYS A 20 10.58 -20.74 -13.81
C LYS A 20 10.38 -19.90 -12.56
N ASP A 21 9.90 -18.68 -12.71
CA ASP A 21 9.48 -17.87 -11.57
C ASP A 21 8.45 -18.69 -10.81
N ASP A 22 8.79 -19.09 -9.58
CA ASP A 22 7.87 -19.79 -8.71
C ASP A 22 6.64 -18.90 -8.56
N ALA A 23 5.50 -19.38 -9.08
CA ALA A 23 4.24 -18.68 -8.95
C ALA A 23 3.92 -18.58 -7.46
N VAL A 24 4.25 -17.43 -6.86
CA VAL A 24 3.91 -17.11 -5.47
C VAL A 24 2.40 -17.25 -5.35
N THR A 25 1.97 -18.32 -4.69
CA THR A 25 0.55 -18.55 -4.41
C THR A 25 0.15 -17.62 -3.29
N VAL A 26 -0.40 -16.46 -3.67
CA VAL A 26 -0.94 -15.50 -2.71
C VAL A 26 -2.28 -16.04 -2.21
N LYS A 27 -2.45 -16.08 -0.88
CA LYS A 27 -3.69 -16.53 -0.22
C LYS A 27 -4.26 -15.42 0.66
N ILE A 28 -5.54 -15.54 1.00
CA ILE A 28 -6.13 -14.75 2.09
C ILE A 28 -5.40 -15.15 3.37
N THR A 29 -4.83 -14.17 4.05
CA THR A 29 -4.00 -14.36 5.24
C THR A 29 -4.80 -14.19 6.52
N GLY A 30 -5.86 -13.37 6.48
CA GLY A 30 -6.62 -13.00 7.66
C GLY A 30 -5.87 -11.98 8.53
N PRO A 31 -6.44 -11.60 9.69
CA PRO A 31 -5.84 -10.65 10.60
C PRO A 31 -4.51 -11.16 11.16
N ASN A 32 -3.48 -10.30 11.18
CA ASN A 32 -2.28 -10.58 11.96
C ASN A 32 -2.56 -10.33 13.45
N HIS A 33 -2.73 -11.41 14.22
CA HIS A 33 -2.97 -11.36 15.67
C HIS A 33 -1.69 -11.08 16.49
N ASN A 34 -0.51 -11.18 15.87
CA ASN A 34 0.79 -10.94 16.50
C ASN A 34 1.43 -9.66 15.97
N ALA A 35 0.60 -8.67 15.59
CA ALA A 35 1.08 -7.42 15.05
C ALA A 35 1.86 -6.63 16.11
N GLU A 36 3.14 -6.37 15.86
CA GLU A 36 3.99 -5.53 16.72
C GLU A 36 3.39 -4.11 16.90
N PRO A 37 3.29 -3.59 18.14
CA PRO A 37 2.70 -2.28 18.39
C PRO A 37 3.54 -1.15 17.78
N LEU A 38 2.89 -0.01 17.55
CA LEU A 38 3.45 1.21 16.98
C LEU A 38 4.05 0.98 15.59
N THR A 39 3.32 0.18 14.79
CA THR A 39 3.63 -0.11 13.38
C THR A 39 2.47 0.29 12.48
N VAL A 40 2.79 0.46 11.20
CA VAL A 40 1.81 0.58 10.12
C VAL A 40 1.43 -0.83 9.68
N ARG A 41 0.12 -1.11 9.71
CA ARG A 41 -0.47 -2.35 9.20
C ARG A 41 -1.00 -2.08 7.80
N VAL A 42 -0.41 -2.75 6.83
CA VAL A 42 -0.83 -2.65 5.42
C VAL A 42 -1.89 -3.69 5.18
N VAL A 43 -3.07 -3.26 4.76
CA VAL A 43 -4.24 -4.13 4.59
C VAL A 43 -4.73 -4.04 3.16
N TYR A 44 -4.94 -5.19 2.52
CA TYR A 44 -5.63 -5.29 1.25
C TYR A 44 -6.94 -6.06 1.44
N VAL A 45 -8.05 -5.34 1.28
CA VAL A 45 -9.40 -5.89 1.39
C VAL A 45 -9.89 -6.35 0.03
N VAL A 46 -10.28 -7.62 -0.03
CA VAL A 46 -10.89 -8.27 -1.19
C VAL A 46 -12.40 -8.38 -0.95
N PRO A 47 -13.25 -7.69 -1.72
CA PRO A 47 -14.69 -7.83 -1.62
C PRO A 47 -15.20 -9.26 -1.84
N SER A 48 -16.38 -9.58 -1.32
CA SER A 48 -16.94 -10.94 -1.31
C SER A 48 -17.09 -11.53 -2.72
N ASP A 49 -17.38 -10.68 -3.71
CA ASP A 49 -17.61 -10.98 -5.13
C ASP A 49 -16.34 -10.93 -6.01
N LYS A 50 -15.17 -10.66 -5.42
CA LYS A 50 -13.88 -10.65 -6.14
C LYS A 50 -12.93 -11.77 -5.70
N ALA A 51 -12.06 -12.18 -6.61
CA ALA A 51 -10.94 -13.06 -6.29
C ALA A 51 -9.74 -12.24 -5.78
N LEU A 52 -8.91 -12.85 -4.94
CA LEU A 52 -7.66 -12.22 -4.49
C LEU A 52 -6.73 -11.98 -5.68
N ASN A 53 -6.27 -10.75 -5.85
CA ASN A 53 -5.36 -10.38 -6.92
C ASN A 53 -3.91 -10.34 -6.43
N ALA A 54 -3.08 -11.27 -6.91
CA ALA A 54 -1.68 -11.37 -6.53
C ALA A 54 -0.84 -10.15 -6.96
N ASP A 55 -1.17 -9.51 -8.07
CA ASP A 55 -0.45 -8.33 -8.55
C ASP A 55 -0.74 -7.12 -7.66
N TYR A 56 -1.97 -6.99 -7.15
CA TYR A 56 -2.33 -5.96 -6.19
C TYR A 56 -1.56 -6.15 -4.87
N VAL A 57 -1.42 -7.38 -4.37
CA VAL A 57 -0.62 -7.64 -3.16
C VAL A 57 0.84 -7.23 -3.36
N LYS A 58 1.46 -7.60 -4.47
CA LYS A 58 2.84 -7.21 -4.79
C LYS A 58 2.98 -5.69 -4.93
N ALA A 59 2.04 -5.03 -5.58
CA ALA A 59 2.08 -3.60 -5.83
C ALA A 59 1.88 -2.79 -4.54
N VAL A 60 0.96 -3.21 -3.67
CA VAL A 60 0.73 -2.61 -2.34
C VAL A 60 1.97 -2.79 -1.44
N LEU A 61 2.57 -3.98 -1.45
CA LEU A 61 3.82 -4.25 -0.73
C LEU A 61 4.95 -3.33 -1.21
N HIS A 62 5.13 -3.23 -2.52
CA HIS A 62 6.13 -2.36 -3.11
C HIS A 62 5.90 -0.89 -2.74
N CYS A 63 4.65 -0.41 -2.83
CA CYS A 63 4.29 0.96 -2.44
C CYS A 63 4.62 1.25 -0.97
N ALA A 64 4.25 0.35 -0.05
CA ALA A 64 4.54 0.52 1.38
C ALA A 64 6.05 0.57 1.68
N ALA A 65 6.84 -0.29 1.02
CA ALA A 65 8.30 -0.30 1.15
C ALA A 65 8.95 0.96 0.55
N ASP A 66 8.48 1.41 -0.61
CA ASP A 66 8.96 2.62 -1.28
C ASP A 66 8.71 3.86 -0.42
N LEU A 67 7.48 4.04 0.07
CA LEU A 67 7.11 5.13 0.97
C LEU A 67 7.94 5.11 2.26
N LYS A 68 8.12 3.93 2.88
CA LYS A 68 8.95 3.80 4.09
C LYS A 68 10.36 4.35 3.85
N ASN A 69 10.97 4.00 2.73
CA ASN A 69 12.31 4.45 2.36
C ASN A 69 12.33 5.95 2.03
N TRP A 70 11.32 6.46 1.34
CA TRP A 70 11.22 7.88 1.03
C TRP A 70 11.06 8.73 2.29
N TYR A 71 10.17 8.37 3.20
CA TYR A 71 10.00 9.06 4.49
C TYR A 71 11.31 9.02 5.31
N ALA A 72 12.01 7.88 5.32
CA ALA A 72 13.32 7.77 5.96
C ALA A 72 14.34 8.77 5.38
N GLY A 73 14.41 8.86 4.05
CA GLY A 73 15.28 9.79 3.33
C GLY A 73 14.95 11.25 3.60
N LYS A 74 13.65 11.60 3.70
CA LYS A 74 13.23 12.98 4.00
C LYS A 74 13.45 13.38 5.46
N LEU A 75 13.34 12.46 6.40
CA LEU A 75 13.62 12.72 7.82
C LEU A 75 15.12 12.86 8.10
N ASN A 76 15.97 12.21 7.30
CA ASN A 76 17.44 12.32 7.32
C ASN A 76 18.08 12.16 8.72
N ASN A 77 17.45 11.35 9.58
CA ASN A 77 17.92 11.05 10.93
C ASN A 77 17.86 9.55 11.25
N GLY A 78 17.73 8.71 10.21
CA GLY A 78 17.64 7.25 10.31
C GLY A 78 16.25 6.73 10.73
N LYS A 79 15.29 7.61 11.05
CA LYS A 79 13.95 7.21 11.50
C LYS A 79 12.97 7.13 10.36
N THR A 80 11.98 6.25 10.50
CA THR A 80 10.79 6.19 9.63
C THR A 80 9.66 5.43 10.32
N PHE A 81 8.51 5.28 9.66
CA PHE A 81 7.49 4.36 10.17
C PHE A 81 7.93 2.91 9.97
N ARG A 82 7.51 2.05 10.90
CA ARG A 82 7.78 0.61 10.80
C ARG A 82 6.59 -0.11 10.20
N LEU A 83 6.84 -0.96 9.20
CA LEU A 83 5.86 -1.94 8.74
C LEU A 83 5.79 -3.10 9.74
N ASN A 84 4.64 -3.78 9.76
CA ASN A 84 4.48 -5.00 10.54
C ASN A 84 5.27 -6.19 9.93
N THR A 85 5.43 -7.28 10.68
CA THR A 85 6.17 -8.49 10.26
C THR A 85 5.48 -9.21 9.12
N GLN A 86 4.15 -9.19 9.11
CA GLN A 86 3.37 -9.51 7.93
C GLN A 86 3.24 -8.25 7.08
N GLU A 87 3.88 -8.27 5.91
CA GLU A 87 4.03 -7.04 5.12
C GLU A 87 2.72 -6.58 4.46
N VAL A 88 1.80 -7.50 4.12
CA VAL A 88 0.42 -7.19 3.68
C VAL A 88 -0.57 -8.20 4.27
N GLU A 89 -1.58 -7.69 4.99
CA GLU A 89 -2.73 -8.44 5.46
C GLU A 89 -3.82 -8.46 4.39
N THR A 90 -4.07 -9.62 3.82
CA THR A 90 -5.13 -9.86 2.84
C THR A 90 -6.38 -10.34 3.54
N LEU A 91 -7.43 -9.53 3.53
CA LEU A 91 -8.69 -9.79 4.23
C LEU A 91 -9.84 -9.95 3.23
N LYS A 92 -10.70 -10.94 3.44
CA LYS A 92 -11.89 -11.15 2.61
C LYS A 92 -13.09 -10.46 3.27
N SER A 93 -13.62 -9.42 2.64
CA SER A 93 -14.82 -8.74 3.11
C SER A 93 -16.06 -9.62 2.94
N SER A 94 -17.04 -9.42 3.82
CA SER A 94 -18.38 -9.99 3.66
C SER A 94 -19.25 -9.20 2.67
N HIS A 95 -18.79 -8.01 2.26
CA HIS A 95 -19.51 -7.11 1.39
C HIS A 95 -19.00 -7.20 -0.07
N PRO A 96 -19.89 -7.10 -1.08
CA PRO A 96 -19.50 -7.01 -2.48
C PRO A 96 -18.84 -5.66 -2.78
N ALA A 97 -18.08 -5.56 -3.88
CA ALA A 97 -17.32 -4.35 -4.21
C ALA A 97 -18.22 -3.11 -4.31
N GLY A 98 -19.42 -3.28 -4.86
CA GLY A 98 -20.40 -2.20 -5.01
C GLY A 98 -20.91 -1.61 -3.68
N TRP A 99 -20.72 -2.28 -2.55
CA TRP A 99 -21.16 -1.80 -1.23
C TRP A 99 -20.32 -0.62 -0.72
N PHE A 100 -19.03 -0.57 -1.04
CA PHE A 100 -18.11 0.42 -0.46
C PHE A 100 -18.42 1.86 -0.87
N ASP A 101 -18.94 2.11 -2.08
CA ASP A 101 -19.29 3.46 -2.56
C ASP A 101 -20.77 3.85 -2.33
N GLN A 102 -21.49 3.10 -1.48
CA GLN A 102 -22.90 3.35 -1.18
C GLN A 102 -23.09 4.12 0.13
N GLN A 103 -24.23 4.80 0.25
CA GLN A 103 -24.68 5.31 1.53
C GLN A 103 -25.16 4.13 2.39
N ASN A 104 -24.34 3.73 3.36
CA ASN A 104 -24.67 2.69 4.31
C ASN A 104 -24.89 3.31 5.70
N SER A 105 -25.40 2.49 6.62
CA SER A 105 -25.47 2.88 8.03
C SER A 105 -24.07 3.23 8.54
N GLY A 106 -23.89 4.48 8.96
CA GLY A 106 -22.62 4.98 9.49
C GLY A 106 -21.68 5.62 8.47
N SER A 107 -22.02 5.67 7.16
CA SER A 107 -21.22 6.35 6.13
C SER A 107 -21.32 7.89 6.17
N GLY A 108 -22.28 8.42 6.95
CA GLY A 108 -22.64 9.84 6.95
C GLY A 108 -23.45 10.25 5.72
N ASP A 109 -23.56 11.56 5.49
CA ASP A 109 -24.36 12.14 4.39
C ASP A 109 -23.53 12.71 3.24
N ASN A 110 -22.20 12.81 3.42
CA ASN A 110 -21.31 13.28 2.37
C ASN A 110 -20.81 12.11 1.52
N ARG A 111 -21.33 12.01 0.29
CA ARG A 111 -20.97 10.98 -0.68
C ARG A 111 -19.47 10.86 -0.92
N ASP A 112 -18.72 11.94 -0.81
CA ASP A 112 -17.27 11.93 -1.04
C ASP A 112 -16.52 11.06 -0.02
N PHE A 113 -17.13 10.77 1.13
CA PHE A 113 -16.55 9.99 2.22
C PHE A 113 -17.22 8.62 2.44
N TYR A 114 -18.16 8.21 1.57
CA TYR A 114 -18.80 6.89 1.69
C TYR A 114 -17.78 5.76 1.65
N PHE A 115 -16.92 5.76 0.62
CA PHE A 115 -15.84 4.78 0.47
C PHE A 115 -14.96 4.69 1.70
N TYR A 116 -14.40 5.83 2.14
CA TYR A 116 -13.49 5.89 3.29
C TYR A 116 -14.15 5.31 4.56
N THR A 117 -15.37 5.75 4.85
CA THR A 117 -16.06 5.38 6.09
C THR A 117 -16.47 3.91 6.08
N ASN A 118 -16.94 3.42 4.93
CA ASN A 118 -17.28 2.01 4.73
C ASN A 118 -16.05 1.12 4.84
N ALA A 119 -14.93 1.50 4.22
CA ALA A 119 -13.66 0.79 4.35
C ALA A 119 -13.17 0.74 5.80
N LYS A 120 -13.26 1.85 6.54
CA LYS A 120 -12.89 1.90 7.96
C LYS A 120 -13.75 0.96 8.81
N ASN A 121 -15.06 0.98 8.61
CA ASN A 121 -15.99 0.13 9.35
C ASN A 121 -15.77 -1.36 9.03
N ASP A 122 -15.58 -1.71 7.76
CA ASP A 122 -15.33 -3.09 7.32
C ASP A 122 -13.99 -3.62 7.86
N VAL A 123 -12.90 -2.85 7.75
CA VAL A 123 -11.61 -3.23 8.32
C VAL A 123 -11.68 -3.41 9.83
N LYS A 124 -12.40 -2.54 10.54
CA LYS A 124 -12.64 -2.71 11.98
C LYS A 124 -13.38 -4.00 12.29
N ALA A 125 -14.41 -4.35 11.51
CA ALA A 125 -15.14 -5.60 11.68
C ALA A 125 -14.26 -6.83 11.37
N LEU A 126 -13.49 -6.79 10.29
CA LEU A 126 -12.60 -7.88 9.85
C LEU A 126 -11.46 -8.15 10.84
N LEU A 127 -10.90 -7.10 11.43
CA LEU A 127 -9.82 -7.20 12.41
C LEU A 127 -10.33 -7.53 13.81
N GLY A 128 -11.58 -7.19 14.14
CA GLY A 128 -12.20 -7.46 15.43
C GLY A 128 -11.34 -6.95 16.60
N ALA A 129 -11.00 -7.85 17.54
CA ALA A 129 -10.15 -7.51 18.69
C ALA A 129 -8.71 -7.09 18.32
N SER A 130 -8.26 -7.37 17.09
CA SER A 130 -6.96 -6.92 16.59
C SER A 130 -6.99 -5.46 16.09
N TYR A 131 -8.15 -4.79 16.07
CA TYR A 131 -8.26 -3.38 15.69
C TYR A 131 -7.98 -2.46 16.89
N ASP A 132 -6.94 -1.64 16.82
CA ASP A 132 -6.55 -0.72 17.89
C ASP A 132 -5.74 0.46 17.33
N GLU A 133 -6.40 1.62 17.15
CA GLU A 133 -5.78 2.86 16.65
C GLU A 133 -4.77 3.49 17.64
N ASN A 134 -4.72 3.04 18.90
CA ASN A 134 -3.66 3.46 19.83
C ASN A 134 -2.35 2.70 19.58
N LYS A 135 -2.42 1.53 18.94
CA LYS A 135 -1.27 0.67 18.64
C LYS A 135 -0.87 0.69 17.17
N TYR A 136 -1.81 0.95 16.27
CA TYR A 136 -1.58 0.78 14.83
C TYR A 136 -2.01 2.02 14.04
N THR A 137 -1.30 2.29 12.95
CA THR A 137 -1.81 3.08 11.83
C THR A 137 -2.17 2.11 10.72
N TYR A 138 -3.36 2.27 10.12
CA TYR A 138 -3.85 1.39 9.05
C TYR A 138 -3.66 2.03 7.68
N PHE A 139 -2.94 1.33 6.80
CA PHE A 139 -2.71 1.70 5.42
C PHE A 139 -3.48 0.74 4.51
N VAL A 140 -4.69 1.13 4.12
CA VAL A 140 -5.69 0.20 3.57
C VAL A 140 -5.91 0.42 2.08
N TYR A 141 -5.89 -0.65 1.31
CA TYR A 141 -6.42 -0.69 -0.05
C TYR A 141 -7.65 -1.59 -0.10
N VAL A 142 -8.68 -1.17 -0.83
CA VAL A 142 -9.87 -1.99 -1.07
C VAL A 142 -10.02 -2.18 -2.57
N ASP A 143 -10.24 -3.43 -3.01
CA ASP A 143 -10.55 -3.76 -4.40
C ASP A 143 -11.99 -3.35 -4.79
N ALA A 144 -12.36 -2.11 -4.53
CA ALA A 144 -13.68 -1.58 -4.79
C ALA A 144 -13.59 -0.15 -5.31
N GLN A 145 -14.56 0.22 -6.14
CA GLN A 145 -14.68 1.59 -6.64
C GLN A 145 -14.90 2.57 -5.48
N GLY A 146 -14.42 3.78 -5.67
CA GLY A 146 -14.58 4.91 -4.75
C GLY A 146 -14.10 6.18 -5.45
N LYS A 147 -14.60 7.34 -5.00
CA LYS A 147 -14.29 8.62 -5.64
C LYS A 147 -12.80 8.98 -5.57
N THR A 148 -12.20 8.84 -4.39
CA THR A 148 -10.79 9.16 -4.12
C THR A 148 -10.31 8.38 -2.89
N GLY A 149 -8.98 8.21 -2.77
CA GLY A 149 -8.37 7.87 -1.49
C GLY A 149 -8.58 8.99 -0.47
N ALA A 150 -8.59 8.63 0.81
CA ALA A 150 -8.70 9.58 1.91
C ALA A 150 -7.99 9.05 3.16
N GLY A 151 -7.39 9.96 3.92
CA GLY A 151 -6.71 9.70 5.18
C GLY A 151 -7.19 10.60 6.31
N ALA A 152 -7.22 10.05 7.51
CA ALA A 152 -7.32 10.77 8.77
C ALA A 152 -6.43 10.08 9.80
N LEU A 153 -6.27 10.68 10.98
CA LEU A 153 -5.39 10.15 12.02
C LEU A 153 -5.62 8.64 12.25
N ARG A 154 -4.53 7.86 12.15
CA ARG A 154 -4.48 6.38 12.29
C ARG A 154 -5.14 5.54 11.19
N PHE A 155 -5.81 6.12 10.21
CA PHE A 155 -6.46 5.33 9.16
C PHE A 155 -6.53 6.05 7.83
N THR A 156 -6.02 5.39 6.79
CA THR A 156 -6.23 5.79 5.39
C THR A 156 -6.77 4.61 4.57
N ALA A 157 -7.61 4.92 3.58
CA ALA A 157 -8.12 3.95 2.63
C ALA A 157 -8.05 4.47 1.20
N MET A 158 -7.60 3.60 0.28
CA MET A 158 -7.48 3.88 -1.14
C MET A 158 -8.35 2.91 -1.96
N PRO A 159 -9.13 3.40 -2.94
CA PRO A 159 -10.01 2.58 -3.79
C PRO A 159 -9.25 1.83 -4.90
N GLU A 160 -10.01 1.08 -5.71
CA GLU A 160 -9.52 0.25 -6.82
C GLU A 160 -8.68 1.03 -7.84
N ASN A 161 -8.99 2.31 -8.08
CA ASN A 161 -8.20 3.13 -9.00
C ASN A 161 -6.75 3.26 -8.55
N ASP A 162 -6.48 3.30 -7.25
CA ASP A 162 -5.12 3.31 -6.72
C ASP A 162 -4.43 1.95 -6.91
N LEU A 163 -5.15 0.83 -6.78
CA LEU A 163 -4.62 -0.50 -7.08
C LEU A 163 -4.28 -0.67 -8.58
N LEU A 164 -5.18 -0.20 -9.45
CA LEU A 164 -4.94 -0.15 -10.89
C LEU A 164 -3.74 0.75 -11.21
N GLY A 165 -3.64 1.89 -10.53
CA GLY A 165 -2.54 2.83 -10.67
C GLY A 165 -1.19 2.25 -10.27
N LEU A 166 -1.13 1.57 -9.12
CA LEU A 166 0.07 0.89 -8.64
C LEU A 166 0.50 -0.28 -9.54
N THR A 167 -0.43 -0.86 -10.31
CA THR A 167 -0.13 -1.90 -11.31
C THR A 167 0.10 -1.37 -12.72
N GLY A 168 0.18 -0.04 -12.89
CA GLY A 168 0.44 0.60 -14.19
C GLY A 168 -0.71 0.49 -15.19
N LYS A 169 -1.93 0.21 -14.72
CA LYS A 169 -3.14 0.09 -15.56
C LYS A 169 -3.90 1.42 -15.73
N MET A 170 -3.40 2.49 -15.13
CA MET A 170 -3.94 3.85 -15.26
C MET A 170 -3.02 4.70 -16.15
N LYS A 171 -3.55 5.85 -16.60
CA LYS A 171 -2.82 6.76 -17.51
C LYS A 171 -1.64 7.44 -16.81
N GLU A 172 -1.82 7.82 -15.55
CA GLU A 172 -0.80 8.46 -14.73
C GLU A 172 0.31 7.44 -14.37
N PRO A 173 1.57 7.89 -14.25
CA PRO A 173 2.67 6.99 -13.89
C PRO A 173 2.46 6.38 -12.49
N VAL A 174 2.97 5.16 -12.28
CA VAL A 174 2.92 4.45 -10.98
C VAL A 174 3.39 5.34 -9.82
N SER A 175 4.41 6.17 -10.04
CA SER A 175 4.95 7.07 -9.02
C SER A 175 3.93 8.08 -8.50
N ARG A 176 3.00 8.56 -9.33
CA ARG A 176 1.89 9.44 -8.89
C ARG A 176 1.00 8.71 -7.88
N TRP A 177 0.72 7.43 -8.10
CA TRP A 177 -0.15 6.63 -7.24
C TRP A 177 0.53 6.27 -5.92
N ILE A 178 1.84 5.98 -5.95
CA ILE A 178 2.66 5.87 -4.73
C ILE A 178 2.63 7.20 -3.96
N GLY A 179 2.84 8.32 -4.66
CA GLY A 179 2.76 9.65 -4.05
C GLY A 179 1.41 9.93 -3.40
N GLY A 180 0.31 9.65 -4.10
CA GLY A 180 -1.05 9.84 -3.58
C GLY A 180 -1.29 9.03 -2.32
N ALA A 181 -0.91 7.75 -2.32
CA ALA A 181 -0.96 6.92 -1.13
C ALA A 181 -0.06 7.44 0.01
N GLY A 182 1.09 8.04 -0.35
CA GLY A 182 1.99 8.71 0.60
C GLY A 182 1.40 9.95 1.25
N HIS A 183 0.57 10.72 0.52
CA HIS A 183 -0.20 11.84 1.05
C HIS A 183 -1.21 11.37 2.09
N GLU A 184 -2.04 10.38 1.75
CA GLU A 184 -3.05 9.88 2.68
C GLU A 184 -2.44 9.15 3.89
N LEU A 185 -1.33 8.43 3.69
CA LEU A 185 -0.55 7.88 4.80
C LEU A 185 0.04 8.99 5.68
N GLY A 186 0.43 10.13 5.11
CA GLY A 186 0.84 11.31 5.87
C GLY A 186 -0.25 11.80 6.81
N HIS A 187 -1.50 11.89 6.33
CA HIS A 187 -2.66 12.18 7.19
C HIS A 187 -2.84 11.14 8.30
N ALA A 188 -2.68 9.85 7.97
CA ALA A 188 -2.76 8.77 8.95
C ALA A 188 -1.62 8.80 9.99
N LEU A 189 -0.50 9.43 9.65
CA LEU A 189 0.62 9.75 10.54
C LEU A 189 0.49 11.15 11.19
N GLY A 190 -0.66 11.80 11.06
CA GLY A 190 -0.98 13.04 11.77
C GLY A 190 -0.48 14.31 11.10
N LEU A 191 -0.09 14.26 9.83
CA LEU A 191 0.24 15.47 9.07
C LEU A 191 -1.04 16.15 8.57
N PRO A 192 -1.21 17.46 8.76
CA PRO A 192 -2.26 18.23 8.12
C PRO A 192 -1.85 18.63 6.69
N HIS A 193 -2.78 19.20 5.92
CA HIS A 193 -2.39 19.99 4.75
C HIS A 193 -1.57 21.21 5.20
N PRO A 194 -0.53 21.61 4.45
CA PRO A 194 0.32 22.72 4.84
C PRO A 194 -0.41 24.04 4.63
N ALA A 195 -0.33 24.94 5.61
CA ALA A 195 -0.91 26.29 5.50
C ALA A 195 -0.32 27.11 4.34
N SER A 196 0.94 26.82 3.95
CA SER A 196 1.61 27.49 2.83
C SER A 196 1.09 27.08 1.46
N GLN A 197 0.37 25.94 1.35
CA GLN A 197 -0.07 25.36 0.08
C GLN A 197 1.06 25.22 -0.95
N ASP A 198 2.30 24.96 -0.48
CA ASP A 198 3.45 24.74 -1.37
C ASP A 198 3.13 23.58 -2.33
N PRO A 199 3.13 23.82 -3.65
CA PRO A 199 2.75 22.79 -4.62
C PRO A 199 3.70 21.59 -4.64
N ASN A 200 4.92 21.73 -4.09
CA ASN A 200 5.89 20.66 -3.98
C ASN A 200 5.74 19.84 -2.69
N ALA A 201 4.95 20.29 -1.72
CA ALA A 201 4.75 19.57 -0.47
C ALA A 201 3.93 18.30 -0.73
N LEU A 202 4.38 17.16 -0.20
CA LEU A 202 3.65 15.88 -0.31
C LEU A 202 2.22 16.03 0.19
N MET A 203 2.04 16.72 1.32
CA MET A 203 0.75 16.99 1.95
C MET A 203 -0.10 18.06 1.24
N TRP A 204 0.26 18.48 0.04
CA TRP A 204 -0.58 19.29 -0.83
C TRP A 204 -0.68 18.64 -2.21
N THR A 205 -0.20 19.27 -3.28
CA THR A 205 -0.20 18.70 -4.64
C THR A 205 1.10 17.97 -5.00
N GLY A 206 2.11 17.98 -4.12
CA GLY A 206 3.43 17.44 -4.39
C GLY A 206 3.42 15.93 -4.65
N TYR A 207 2.40 15.21 -4.18
CA TYR A 207 2.22 13.79 -4.51
C TYR A 207 2.21 13.52 -6.02
N THR A 208 1.80 14.49 -6.85
CA THR A 208 1.78 14.36 -8.32
C THR A 208 3.18 14.31 -8.94
N ILE A 209 4.20 14.82 -8.25
CA ILE A 209 5.60 14.84 -8.68
C ILE A 209 6.48 13.87 -7.88
N TYR A 210 5.88 12.96 -7.11
CA TYR A 210 6.61 11.94 -6.35
C TYR A 210 7.58 11.16 -7.26
N PRO A 211 8.83 10.86 -6.82
CA PRO A 211 9.38 11.09 -5.47
C PRO A 211 10.03 12.47 -5.24
N ASN A 212 9.93 13.39 -6.19
CA ASN A 212 10.65 14.68 -6.17
C ASN A 212 10.00 15.74 -5.25
N CYS A 213 8.88 15.44 -4.61
CA CYS A 213 8.25 16.31 -3.62
C CYS A 213 9.05 16.42 -2.32
N ILE A 214 8.57 17.30 -1.43
CA ILE A 214 9.21 17.61 -0.16
C ILE A 214 8.29 17.31 1.04
N LEU A 215 8.91 17.11 2.20
CA LEU A 215 8.27 17.36 3.49
C LEU A 215 8.79 18.71 4.00
N PRO A 216 7.93 19.73 4.15
CA PRO A 216 8.30 20.96 4.82
C PRO A 216 8.83 20.71 6.24
N ALA A 217 9.60 21.65 6.79
CA ALA A 217 10.18 21.53 8.13
C ALA A 217 9.13 21.30 9.24
N SER A 218 7.93 21.86 9.09
CA SER A 218 6.80 21.64 10.00
C SER A 218 6.37 20.17 10.04
N ASP A 219 6.31 19.52 8.87
CA ASP A 219 5.87 18.13 8.75
C ASP A 219 6.93 17.20 9.34
N ILE A 220 8.21 17.48 9.06
CA ILE A 220 9.34 16.78 9.67
C ILE A 220 9.30 16.90 11.20
N GLN A 221 8.99 18.07 11.75
CA GLN A 221 8.88 18.27 13.19
C GLN A 221 7.76 17.42 13.79
N LEU A 222 6.57 17.42 13.16
CA LEU A 222 5.43 16.60 13.61
C LEU A 222 5.75 15.10 13.57
N LEU A 223 6.35 14.63 12.48
CA LEU A 223 6.75 13.23 12.34
C LEU A 223 7.79 12.81 13.38
N ASN A 224 8.79 13.66 13.67
CA ASN A 224 9.79 13.35 14.68
C ASN A 224 9.21 13.22 16.10
N GLY A 225 8.05 13.84 16.37
CA GLY A 225 7.28 13.67 17.60
C GLY A 225 6.28 12.51 17.58
N ASN A 226 6.09 11.84 16.44
CA ASN A 226 5.08 10.79 16.30
C ASN A 226 5.62 9.44 16.83
N PRO A 227 4.89 8.74 17.72
CA PRO A 227 5.35 7.47 18.31
C PRO A 227 5.55 6.31 17.31
N PHE A 228 5.01 6.44 16.10
CA PHE A 228 5.14 5.47 15.01
C PHE A 228 6.41 5.69 14.18
N ILE A 229 7.11 6.83 14.36
CA ILE A 229 8.36 7.17 13.66
C ILE A 229 9.53 6.86 14.58
N ARG A 230 10.38 5.90 14.19
CA ARG A 230 11.43 5.33 15.04
C ARG A 230 12.70 5.04 14.28
#